data_AF-A0A971LYM0-F1
#
_entry.id   AF-A0A971LYM0-F1
#
_cell.length_a   1.000
_cell.length_b   1.000
_cell.length_c   1.000
_cell.angle_alpha   90.00
_cell.angle_beta   90.00
_cell.angle_gamma   90.00
#
_symmetry.space_group_name_H-M   'P 1'
#
loop_
_entity.id
_entity.type
_entity.pdbx_description
1 polymer ?
#
loop_
_entity_poly.entity_id
_entity_poly.type
_entity_poly.pdbx_seq_one_letter_code
_entity_poly.pdbx_strand_id
1 'polypeptide(L)'
;MERYDVKTDSGLGFLVFHKKNTDKQTTILPGDGEVFISLVNIPVEEQKQENIPKFIQEGKGIMVHRWDLYELFTDYPEDQLYSMFYGYDKRTHLYLQAIEKNIGLIEHKIGYKEEKFDILKQYRMFANLTGSGMVDIGKVDNKKYVAQFSYRTDIDDYCIERIYFDHLPTEKNIQTAILIDNIKTYFILHPGSFKFACWECGREVHWLDVVDVKDLFKKFERLKERYCGC
;
A
#
# COMPACT_ATOMS: atom_id res chain seq x y z
N MET A 1 2.47 -35.37 5.98
CA MET A 1 2.05 -34.02 5.58
C MET A 1 0.89 -33.65 6.50
N GLU A 2 1.10 -32.77 7.47
CA GLU A 2 0.04 -32.35 8.38
C GLU A 2 -0.82 -31.29 7.68
N ARG A 3 -2.15 -31.45 7.73
CA ARG A 3 -3.12 -30.53 7.13
C ARG A 3 -3.68 -29.61 8.23
N TYR A 4 -3.68 -28.30 7.98
CA TYR A 4 -4.38 -27.29 8.77
C TYR A 4 -5.75 -27.05 8.13
N ASP A 5 -6.81 -26.96 8.92
CA ASP A 5 -8.11 -26.53 8.41
C ASP A 5 -8.14 -25.00 8.37
N VAL A 6 -8.42 -24.46 7.18
CA VAL A 6 -8.71 -23.04 6.97
C VAL A 6 -10.19 -22.94 6.69
N LYS A 7 -10.92 -22.12 7.46
CA LYS A 7 -12.31 -21.78 7.13
C LYS A 7 -12.38 -20.32 6.72
N THR A 8 -13.08 -20.07 5.62
CA THR A 8 -13.54 -18.73 5.25
C THR A 8 -14.61 -18.30 6.24
N ASP A 9 -14.41 -17.18 6.92
CA ASP A 9 -15.51 -16.54 7.64
C ASP A 9 -16.45 -15.87 6.61
N SER A 10 -17.69 -15.65 6.99
CA SER A 10 -18.67 -14.84 6.26
C SER A 10 -18.28 -13.35 6.16
N GLY A 11 -17.27 -12.93 6.93
CA GLY A 11 -16.57 -11.65 6.80
C GLY A 11 -15.27 -11.79 6.00
N LEU A 12 -14.72 -10.67 5.52
CA LEU A 12 -13.58 -10.55 4.59
C LEU A 12 -12.27 -11.30 4.95
N GLY A 13 -12.19 -12.06 6.04
CA GLY A 13 -11.00 -12.73 6.55
C GLY A 13 -11.02 -14.27 6.53
N PHE A 14 -9.84 -14.89 6.67
CA PHE A 14 -9.71 -16.33 6.92
C PHE A 14 -9.43 -16.66 8.36
N LEU A 15 -10.00 -17.77 8.85
CA LEU A 15 -9.66 -18.35 10.13
C LEU A 15 -8.63 -19.46 9.93
N VAL A 16 -7.43 -19.29 10.50
CA VAL A 16 -6.44 -20.37 10.60
C VAL A 16 -6.62 -21.09 11.93
N PHE A 17 -6.91 -22.39 11.88
CA PHE A 17 -7.09 -23.23 13.08
C PHE A 17 -5.80 -23.96 13.44
N HIS A 18 -5.39 -23.87 14.70
CA HIS A 18 -4.33 -24.72 15.25
C HIS A 18 -4.92 -26.08 15.69
N LYS A 19 -4.43 -27.18 15.12
CA LYS A 19 -4.86 -28.59 15.36
C LYS A 19 -5.03 -29.01 16.83
N LYS A 20 -4.37 -28.34 17.78
CA LYS A 20 -4.45 -28.66 19.22
C LYS A 20 -5.45 -27.80 20.00
N ASN A 21 -6.04 -26.79 19.39
CA ASN A 21 -6.96 -25.87 20.06
C ASN A 21 -7.93 -25.28 19.04
N THR A 22 -9.00 -26.01 18.73
CA THR A 22 -10.09 -25.56 17.82
C THR A 22 -10.77 -24.27 18.29
N ASP A 23 -10.51 -23.86 19.53
CA ASP A 23 -11.12 -22.69 20.17
C ASP A 23 -10.30 -21.40 19.94
N LYS A 24 -9.05 -21.50 19.46
CA LYS A 24 -8.25 -20.33 19.09
C LYS A 24 -8.29 -20.12 17.57
N GLN A 25 -9.07 -19.13 17.17
CA GLN A 25 -9.18 -18.67 15.80
C GLN A 25 -8.33 -17.40 15.63
N THR A 26 -7.58 -17.32 14.54
CA THR A 26 -6.92 -16.08 14.11
C THR A 26 -7.46 -15.68 12.75
N THR A 27 -8.07 -14.50 12.68
CA THR A 27 -8.56 -13.93 11.44
C THR A 27 -7.41 -13.23 10.71
N ILE A 28 -7.02 -13.74 9.54
CA ILE A 28 -6.08 -13.07 8.65
C ILE A 28 -6.90 -12.19 7.71
N LEU A 29 -6.85 -10.88 7.93
CA LEU A 29 -7.50 -9.90 7.07
C LEU A 29 -6.74 -9.73 5.73
N PRO A 30 -7.43 -9.36 4.64
CA PRO A 30 -6.78 -8.98 3.39
C PRO A 30 -5.89 -7.76 3.63
N GLY A 31 -4.81 -7.67 2.87
CA GLY A 31 -3.88 -6.57 2.95
C GLY A 31 -2.52 -6.95 2.40
N ASP A 32 -1.76 -5.94 1.97
CA ASP A 32 -0.45 -6.18 1.41
C ASP A 32 0.55 -6.68 2.47
N GLY A 33 1.52 -7.50 2.05
CA GLY A 33 2.60 -8.00 2.89
C GLY A 33 2.40 -9.41 3.47
N GLU A 34 3.36 -9.79 4.31
CA GLU A 34 3.50 -11.16 4.80
C GLU A 34 2.89 -11.37 6.19
N VAL A 35 2.54 -12.63 6.48
CA VAL A 35 2.13 -13.10 7.80
C VAL A 35 2.98 -14.29 8.22
N PHE A 36 3.37 -14.30 9.49
CA PHE A 36 4.04 -15.45 10.09
C PHE A 36 3.00 -16.51 10.46
N ILE A 37 3.19 -17.73 9.95
CA ILE A 37 2.38 -18.89 10.30
C ILE A 37 3.24 -19.83 11.16
N SER A 38 2.83 -20.01 12.41
CA SER A 38 3.48 -20.95 13.32
C SER A 38 3.07 -22.38 12.99
N LEU A 39 4.06 -23.25 12.77
CA LEU A 39 3.86 -24.68 12.55
C LEU A 39 3.79 -25.47 13.87
N VAL A 40 4.26 -24.86 14.96
CA VAL A 40 4.25 -25.42 16.31
C VAL A 40 3.45 -24.55 17.28
N ASN A 41 3.23 -25.05 18.49
CA ASN A 41 2.66 -24.23 19.55
C ASN A 41 3.78 -23.38 20.18
N ILE A 42 3.71 -22.06 20.02
CA ILE A 42 4.65 -21.10 20.62
C ILE A 42 3.99 -20.51 21.87
N PRO A 43 4.63 -20.54 23.05
CA PRO A 43 4.10 -19.92 24.27
C PRO A 43 3.79 -18.43 24.04
N VAL A 44 2.67 -17.93 24.57
CA VAL A 44 2.21 -16.54 24.35
C VAL A 44 3.28 -15.52 24.74
N GLU A 45 4.05 -15.81 25.80
CA GLU A 45 5.16 -15.00 26.30
C GLU A 45 6.29 -14.80 25.27
N GLU A 46 6.43 -15.76 24.34
CA GLU A 46 7.44 -15.79 23.30
C GLU A 46 6.94 -15.26 21.95
N GLN A 47 5.63 -14.99 21.81
CA GLN A 47 5.00 -14.49 20.57
C GLN A 47 5.27 -13.00 20.34
N LYS A 48 6.55 -12.62 20.33
CA LYS A 48 7.01 -11.26 20.03
C LYS A 48 7.54 -11.20 18.60
N GLN A 49 7.32 -10.08 17.93
CA GLN A 49 7.74 -9.88 16.53
C GLN A 49 9.26 -10.07 16.34
N GLU A 50 10.05 -9.67 17.33
CA GLU A 50 11.52 -9.85 17.36
C GLU A 50 11.97 -11.32 17.32
N ASN A 51 11.12 -12.25 17.73
CA ASN A 51 11.44 -13.69 17.77
C ASN A 51 11.12 -14.41 16.45
N ILE A 52 10.38 -13.77 15.53
CA ILE A 52 9.96 -14.38 14.26
C ILE A 52 11.15 -14.92 13.45
N PRO A 53 12.27 -14.18 13.26
CA PRO A 53 13.42 -14.69 12.50
C PRO A 53 14.01 -15.96 13.10
N LYS A 54 14.09 -16.05 14.43
CA LYS A 54 14.57 -17.23 15.14
C LYS A 54 13.64 -18.43 14.90
N PHE A 55 12.33 -18.23 14.97
CA PHE A 55 11.36 -19.31 14.73
C PHE A 55 11.42 -19.85 13.31
N ILE A 56 11.64 -18.99 12.32
CA ILE A 56 11.82 -19.41 10.92
C ILE A 56 13.10 -20.25 10.79
N GLN A 57 14.22 -19.79 11.36
CA GLN A 57 15.49 -20.53 11.34
C GLN A 57 15.39 -21.91 12.01
N GLU A 58 14.61 -22.02 13.09
CA GLU A 58 14.36 -23.27 13.81
C GLU A 58 13.32 -24.17 13.12
N GLY A 59 12.76 -23.76 11.97
CA GLY A 59 11.71 -24.51 11.26
C GLY A 59 10.38 -24.56 12.01
N LYS A 60 10.16 -23.65 12.96
CA LYS A 60 8.95 -23.55 13.80
C LYS A 60 7.83 -22.75 13.14
N GLY A 61 8.10 -22.08 12.03
CA GLY A 61 7.12 -21.33 11.26
C GLY A 61 7.65 -20.88 9.91
N ILE A 62 6.77 -20.28 9.13
CA ILE A 62 7.06 -19.75 7.80
C ILE A 62 6.48 -18.34 7.65
N MET A 63 7.11 -17.52 6.80
CA MET A 63 6.47 -16.31 6.28
C MET A 63 5.74 -16.67 5.00
N VAL A 64 4.50 -16.23 4.88
CA VAL A 64 3.69 -16.41 3.67
C VAL A 64 3.09 -15.06 3.30
N HIS A 65 3.09 -14.72 2.01
CA HIS A 65 2.40 -13.53 1.57
C HIS A 65 0.90 -13.71 1.76
N ARG A 66 0.20 -12.68 2.26
CA ARG A 66 -1.25 -12.80 2.47
C ARG A 66 -1.97 -13.15 1.17
N TRP A 67 -1.54 -12.59 0.05
CA TRP A 67 -2.08 -12.92 -1.27
C TRP A 67 -2.09 -14.43 -1.54
N ASP A 68 -0.96 -15.12 -1.29
CA ASP A 68 -0.82 -16.55 -1.54
C ASP A 68 -1.81 -17.36 -0.69
N LEU A 69 -2.11 -16.92 0.53
CA LEU A 69 -3.12 -17.55 1.36
C LEU A 69 -4.53 -17.41 0.77
N TYR A 70 -4.86 -16.22 0.26
CA TYR A 70 -6.16 -16.01 -0.39
C TYR A 70 -6.27 -16.81 -1.68
N GLU A 71 -5.24 -16.81 -2.51
CA GLU A 71 -5.22 -17.57 -3.76
C GLU A 71 -5.31 -19.08 -3.52
N LEU A 72 -4.64 -19.62 -2.49
CA LEU A 72 -4.63 -21.05 -2.20
C LEU A 72 -5.89 -21.56 -1.49
N PHE A 73 -6.55 -20.71 -0.69
CA PHE A 73 -7.63 -21.14 0.21
C PHE A 73 -9.01 -20.52 -0.11
N THR A 74 -9.15 -19.70 -1.15
CA THR A 74 -10.46 -19.26 -1.67
C THR A 74 -10.63 -19.57 -3.15
N ASP A 75 -11.90 -19.69 -3.56
CA ASP A 75 -12.32 -19.66 -4.96
C ASP A 75 -12.65 -18.22 -5.42
N TYR A 76 -12.09 -17.20 -4.77
CA TYR A 76 -12.37 -15.82 -5.15
C TYR A 76 -11.76 -15.52 -6.52
N PRO A 77 -12.54 -14.93 -7.46
CA PRO A 77 -11.99 -14.42 -8.69
C PRO A 77 -10.89 -13.40 -8.41
N GLU A 78 -9.89 -13.33 -9.30
CA GLU A 78 -8.74 -12.43 -9.15
C GLU A 78 -9.17 -10.96 -8.93
N ASP A 79 -10.19 -10.48 -9.66
CA ASP A 79 -10.71 -9.12 -9.50
C ASP A 79 -11.29 -8.86 -8.09
N GLN A 80 -11.89 -9.88 -7.48
CA GLN A 80 -12.37 -9.80 -6.10
C GLN A 80 -11.20 -9.71 -5.12
N LEU A 81 -10.11 -10.46 -5.35
CA LEU A 81 -8.89 -10.38 -4.54
C LEU A 81 -8.26 -8.98 -4.61
N TYR A 82 -8.13 -8.40 -5.81
CA TYR A 82 -7.63 -7.03 -5.97
C TYR A 82 -8.49 -6.01 -5.22
N SER A 83 -9.80 -6.11 -5.35
CA SER A 83 -10.74 -5.24 -4.63
C SER A 83 -10.60 -5.38 -3.11
N MET A 84 -10.44 -6.61 -2.60
CA MET A 84 -10.27 -6.87 -1.17
C MET A 84 -8.93 -6.37 -0.61
N PHE A 85 -7.83 -6.54 -1.35
CA PHE A 85 -6.50 -6.17 -0.88
C PHE A 85 -6.19 -4.68 -1.05
N TYR A 86 -6.73 -4.07 -2.11
CA TYR A 86 -6.31 -2.72 -2.53
C TYR A 86 -7.47 -1.73 -2.66
N GLY A 87 -8.73 -2.17 -2.64
CA GLY A 87 -9.92 -1.34 -2.87
C GLY A 87 -10.20 -1.03 -4.33
N TYR A 88 -9.37 -1.53 -5.26
CA TYR A 88 -9.46 -1.30 -6.70
C TYR A 88 -9.13 -2.54 -7.52
N ASP A 89 -9.41 -2.50 -8.82
CA ASP A 89 -9.23 -3.63 -9.72
C ASP A 89 -7.77 -3.87 -10.15
N LYS A 90 -7.51 -5.05 -10.72
CA LYS A 90 -6.19 -5.43 -11.28
C LYS A 90 -5.65 -4.39 -12.25
N ARG A 91 -6.53 -3.82 -13.08
CA ARG A 91 -6.15 -2.83 -14.09
C ARG A 91 -5.58 -1.57 -13.46
N THR A 92 -6.22 -1.05 -12.42
CA THR A 92 -5.72 0.07 -11.62
C THR A 92 -4.40 -0.29 -10.94
N HIS A 93 -4.31 -1.49 -10.35
CA HIS A 93 -3.09 -1.96 -9.69
C HIS A 93 -1.87 -1.94 -10.62
N LEU A 94 -1.98 -2.64 -11.76
CA LEU A 94 -0.88 -2.73 -12.73
C LEU A 94 -0.51 -1.36 -13.30
N TYR A 95 -1.50 -0.48 -13.50
CA TYR A 95 -1.26 0.88 -13.97
C TYR A 95 -0.45 1.70 -12.96
N LEU A 96 -0.84 1.70 -11.67
CA LEU A 96 -0.11 2.42 -10.63
C LEU A 96 1.29 1.83 -10.44
N GLN A 97 1.43 0.50 -10.37
CA GLN A 97 2.72 -0.18 -10.24
C GLN A 97 3.69 0.15 -11.38
N ALA A 98 3.17 0.26 -12.61
CA ALA A 98 3.98 0.69 -13.75
C ALA A 98 4.49 2.13 -13.59
N ILE A 99 3.68 3.04 -13.05
CA ILE A 99 4.09 4.41 -12.78
C ILE A 99 5.14 4.45 -11.66
N GLU A 100 4.93 3.72 -10.56
CA GLU A 100 5.89 3.61 -9.44
C GLU A 100 7.26 3.15 -9.94
N LYS A 101 7.29 2.09 -10.76
CA LYS A 101 8.51 1.60 -11.39
C LYS A 101 9.18 2.64 -12.29
N ASN A 102 8.39 3.36 -13.09
CA ASN A 102 8.92 4.38 -14.00
C ASN A 102 9.53 5.59 -13.28
N ILE A 103 8.97 5.98 -12.13
CA ILE A 103 9.54 7.06 -11.31
C ILE A 103 10.66 6.58 -10.37
N GLY A 104 10.94 5.27 -10.36
CA GLY A 104 11.95 4.64 -9.52
C GLY A 104 11.56 4.52 -8.05
N LEU A 105 10.26 4.52 -7.73
CA LEU A 105 9.78 4.45 -6.34
C LEU A 105 10.13 3.08 -5.73
N ILE A 106 10.78 3.11 -4.56
CA ILE A 106 11.11 1.93 -3.77
C ILE A 106 10.08 1.76 -2.65
N GLU A 107 9.87 2.80 -1.85
CA GLU A 107 8.98 2.76 -0.70
C GLU A 107 8.58 4.19 -0.27
N HIS A 108 7.41 4.32 0.34
CA HIS A 108 6.93 5.55 0.97
C HIS A 108 6.64 5.24 2.44
N LYS A 109 7.26 6.00 3.36
CA LYS A 109 7.09 5.87 4.81
C LYS A 109 6.63 7.18 5.42
N ILE A 110 5.65 7.10 6.30
CA ILE A 110 5.12 8.25 7.05
C ILE A 110 5.28 7.95 8.55
N GLY A 111 5.73 8.92 9.33
CA GLY A 111 5.78 8.81 10.80
C GLY A 111 6.75 9.82 11.42
N TYR A 112 7.22 9.55 12.63
CA TYR A 112 8.08 10.47 13.39
C TYR A 112 9.59 10.25 13.21
N LYS A 113 9.99 9.25 12.41
CA LYS A 113 11.41 8.92 12.22
C LYS A 113 11.96 9.67 11.02
N GLU A 114 13.10 10.31 11.21
CA GLU A 114 13.89 10.91 10.12
C GLU A 114 14.89 9.90 9.58
N GLU A 115 15.18 10.00 8.29
CA GLU A 115 16.35 9.42 7.65
C GLU A 115 17.52 10.42 7.75
N LYS A 116 18.71 9.94 8.07
CA LYS A 116 19.91 10.77 8.14
C LYS A 116 20.67 10.69 6.82
N PHE A 117 20.90 11.83 6.17
CA PHE A 117 21.61 11.91 4.90
C PHE A 117 22.18 13.33 4.67
N ASP A 118 23.16 13.42 3.77
CA ASP A 118 23.64 14.71 3.29
C ASP A 118 22.69 15.26 2.21
N ILE A 119 22.27 16.51 2.37
CA ILE A 119 21.37 17.17 1.41
C ILE A 119 22.12 17.44 0.11
N LEU A 120 21.65 16.83 -0.96
CA LEU A 120 22.14 17.00 -2.33
C LEU A 120 21.33 18.03 -3.10
N LYS A 121 20.03 18.11 -2.82
CA LYS A 121 19.09 19.01 -3.52
C LYS A 121 17.92 19.35 -2.62
N GLN A 122 17.33 20.51 -2.85
CA GLN A 122 16.10 20.92 -2.19
C GLN A 122 15.07 21.38 -3.23
N TYR A 123 13.80 21.05 -3.03
CA TYR A 123 12.67 21.64 -3.75
C TYR A 123 11.80 22.44 -2.78
N ARG A 124 11.09 23.45 -3.29
CA ARG A 124 10.05 24.11 -2.49
C ARG A 124 8.91 23.11 -2.24
N MET A 125 8.37 23.09 -1.03
CA MET A 125 7.23 22.21 -0.72
C MET A 125 6.01 22.59 -1.57
N PHE A 126 5.42 21.57 -2.20
CA PHE A 126 4.28 21.68 -3.12
C PHE A 126 3.01 21.00 -2.59
N ALA A 127 3.12 20.25 -1.49
CA ALA A 127 1.96 19.80 -0.75
C ALA A 127 1.45 21.00 0.06
N ASN A 128 0.18 21.40 -0.12
CA ASN A 128 -0.51 22.48 0.61
C ASN A 128 -0.70 22.17 2.11
N LEU A 129 0.31 21.61 2.74
CA LEU A 129 0.35 21.26 4.14
C LEU A 129 0.77 22.50 4.91
N THR A 130 0.15 22.71 6.08
CA THR A 130 0.47 23.88 6.91
C THR A 130 1.89 23.76 7.48
N GLY A 131 2.87 24.27 6.74
CA GLY A 131 4.28 24.28 7.13
C GLY A 131 5.11 25.07 6.11
N SER A 132 6.06 25.87 6.58
CA SER A 132 7.10 26.43 5.72
C SER A 132 8.22 25.39 5.61
N GLY A 133 8.34 24.73 4.46
CA GLY A 133 9.28 23.63 4.30
C GLY A 133 9.92 23.57 2.92
N MET A 134 11.14 23.04 2.89
CA MET A 134 11.78 22.51 1.68
C MET A 134 11.63 20.99 1.71
N VAL A 135 11.58 20.36 0.53
CA VAL A 135 11.76 18.91 0.38
C VAL A 135 13.24 18.64 0.22
N ASP A 136 13.85 18.05 1.23
CA ASP A 136 15.26 17.70 1.24
C ASP A 136 15.49 16.37 0.53
N ILE A 137 16.50 16.33 -0.33
CA ILE A 137 16.84 15.14 -1.10
C ILE A 137 18.28 14.79 -0.84
N GLY A 138 18.51 13.53 -0.50
CA GLY A 138 19.86 13.01 -0.35
C GLY A 138 19.97 11.55 -0.73
N LYS A 139 21.20 11.07 -0.58
CA LYS A 139 21.55 9.69 -0.83
C LYS A 139 21.67 8.96 0.50
N VAL A 140 20.92 7.88 0.66
CA VAL A 140 20.94 7.02 1.86
C VAL A 140 22.04 5.97 1.73
N ASP A 141 22.15 5.37 0.55
CA ASP A 141 23.21 4.43 0.21
C ASP A 141 23.47 4.42 -1.31
N ASN A 142 24.35 3.53 -1.79
CA ASN A 142 24.75 3.47 -3.20
C ASN A 142 23.61 3.28 -4.21
N LYS A 143 22.46 2.75 -3.79
CA LYS A 143 21.31 2.42 -4.64
C LYS A 143 20.01 3.09 -4.21
N LYS A 144 20.06 3.97 -3.20
CA LYS A 144 18.86 4.50 -2.55
C LYS A 144 19.00 5.98 -2.28
N TYR A 145 18.08 6.74 -2.88
CA TYR A 145 17.86 8.15 -2.61
C TYR A 145 16.61 8.31 -1.75
N VAL A 146 16.54 9.40 -1.00
CA VAL A 146 15.37 9.76 -0.20
C VAL A 146 14.99 11.20 -0.49
N ALA A 147 13.69 11.44 -0.67
CA ALA A 147 13.07 12.74 -0.52
C ALA A 147 12.36 12.76 0.84
N GLN A 148 12.68 13.76 1.67
CA GLN A 148 12.15 13.89 3.01
C GLN A 148 11.61 15.30 3.23
N PHE A 149 10.45 15.38 3.87
CA PHE A 149 9.89 16.64 4.36
C PHE A 149 9.02 16.37 5.57
N SER A 150 8.87 17.39 6.41
CA SER A 150 7.93 17.36 7.53
C SER A 150 6.72 18.23 7.24
N TYR A 151 5.59 17.83 7.79
CA TYR A 151 4.36 18.60 7.76
C TYR A 151 3.63 18.51 9.08
N ARG A 152 2.97 19.60 9.43
CA ARG A 152 2.21 19.69 10.68
C ARG A 152 0.88 18.94 10.55
N THR A 153 0.59 18.07 11.52
CA THR A 153 -0.67 17.32 11.62
C THR A 153 -1.60 17.88 12.68
N ASP A 154 -1.07 18.49 13.75
CA ASP A 154 -1.82 19.23 14.78
C ASP A 154 -0.94 20.38 15.33
N ILE A 155 -1.42 21.20 16.26
CA ILE A 155 -0.72 22.38 16.79
C ILE A 155 0.73 22.05 17.21
N ASP A 156 0.93 20.94 17.92
CA ASP A 156 2.22 20.48 18.43
C ASP A 156 2.74 19.19 17.77
N ASP A 157 2.03 18.69 16.74
CA ASP A 157 2.35 17.42 16.08
C ASP A 157 2.82 17.60 14.64
N TYR A 158 3.81 16.80 14.27
CA TYR A 158 4.32 16.73 12.91
C TYR A 158 4.48 15.27 12.46
N CYS A 159 4.34 15.07 11.16
CA CYS A 159 4.72 13.84 10.49
C CYS A 159 5.89 14.14 9.56
N ILE A 160 6.77 13.15 9.40
CA ILE A 160 7.85 13.14 8.43
C ILE A 160 7.49 12.12 7.35
N GLU A 161 7.44 12.58 6.12
CA GLU A 161 7.38 11.70 4.96
C GLU A 161 8.78 11.41 4.46
N ARG A 162 9.03 10.14 4.14
CA ARG A 162 10.26 9.65 3.52
C ARG A 162 9.87 8.83 2.31
N ILE A 163 10.24 9.33 1.14
CA ILE A 163 9.94 8.70 -0.13
C ILE A 163 11.26 8.30 -0.76
N TYR A 164 11.44 7.00 -0.95
CA TYR A 164 12.71 6.44 -1.36
C TYR A 164 12.68 6.03 -2.83
N PHE A 165 13.78 6.32 -3.52
CA PHE A 165 13.91 6.10 -4.96
C PHE A 165 15.22 5.39 -5.31
N ASP A 166 15.25 4.66 -6.41
CA ASP A 166 16.46 3.97 -6.91
C ASP A 166 17.43 4.90 -7.67
N HIS A 167 16.98 6.12 -7.99
CA HIS A 167 17.78 7.19 -8.58
C HIS A 167 17.40 8.55 -7.97
N LEU A 168 18.20 9.58 -8.24
CA LEU A 168 17.94 10.94 -7.73
C LEU A 168 16.58 11.45 -8.27
N PRO A 169 15.57 11.69 -7.41
CA PRO A 169 14.23 12.00 -7.89
C PRO A 169 14.09 13.44 -8.39
N THR A 170 13.24 13.62 -9.39
CA THR A 170 12.75 14.94 -9.79
C THR A 170 11.62 15.39 -8.87
N GLU A 171 11.32 16.70 -8.85
CA GLU A 171 10.15 17.22 -8.13
C GLU A 171 8.85 16.52 -8.56
N LYS A 172 8.71 16.28 -9.88
CA LYS A 172 7.58 15.56 -10.45
C LYS A 172 7.51 14.10 -9.99
N ASN A 173 8.64 13.42 -9.81
CA ASN A 173 8.64 12.04 -9.29
C ASN A 173 8.05 12.02 -7.86
N ILE A 174 8.43 12.98 -7.02
CA ILE A 174 7.98 13.09 -5.63
C ILE A 174 6.48 13.41 -5.59
N GLN A 175 6.02 14.38 -6.39
CA GLN A 175 4.59 14.69 -6.54
C GLN A 175 3.78 13.49 -7.02
N THR A 176 4.33 12.71 -7.95
CA THR A 176 3.67 11.52 -8.50
C THR A 176 3.56 10.43 -7.44
N ALA A 177 4.60 10.20 -6.63
CA ALA A 177 4.56 9.21 -5.53
C ALA A 177 3.46 9.55 -4.51
N ILE A 178 3.40 10.81 -4.06
CA ILE A 178 2.35 11.28 -3.13
C ILE A 178 0.96 11.13 -3.74
N LEU A 179 0.80 11.46 -5.02
CA LEU A 179 -0.47 11.29 -5.72
C LEU A 179 -0.89 9.82 -5.79
N ILE A 180 0.04 8.90 -6.03
CA ILE A 180 -0.27 7.46 -6.04
C ILE A 180 -0.78 7.00 -4.67
N ASP A 181 -0.14 7.43 -3.58
CA ASP A 181 -0.59 7.10 -2.22
C ASP A 181 -1.97 7.69 -1.91
N ASN A 182 -2.26 8.91 -2.38
CA ASN A 182 -3.59 9.50 -2.30
C ASN A 182 -4.65 8.70 -3.09
N ILE A 183 -4.31 8.22 -4.29
CA ILE A 183 -5.19 7.38 -5.11
C ILE A 183 -5.46 6.04 -4.41
N LYS A 184 -4.42 5.39 -3.90
CA LYS A 184 -4.56 4.12 -3.15
C LYS A 184 -5.44 4.32 -1.92
N THR A 185 -5.19 5.36 -1.13
CA THR A 185 -5.99 5.71 0.05
C THR A 185 -7.45 6.00 -0.33
N TYR A 186 -7.68 6.73 -1.42
CA TYR A 186 -9.03 7.02 -1.90
C TYR A 186 -9.83 5.75 -2.18
N PHE A 187 -9.24 4.77 -2.86
CA PHE A 187 -9.91 3.51 -3.17
C PHE A 187 -10.08 2.59 -1.97
N ILE A 188 -9.16 2.62 -1.00
CA ILE A 188 -9.35 1.93 0.29
C ILE A 188 -10.58 2.50 1.01
N LEU A 189 -10.75 3.82 1.00
CA LEU A 189 -11.90 4.50 1.63
C LEU A 189 -13.18 4.40 0.80
N HIS A 190 -13.07 4.21 -0.52
CA HIS A 190 -14.19 4.10 -1.45
C HIS A 190 -14.03 2.86 -2.35
N PRO A 191 -14.12 1.63 -1.81
CA PRO A 191 -13.94 0.43 -2.61
C PRO A 191 -14.91 0.37 -3.79
N GLY A 192 -14.45 -0.06 -4.96
CA GLY A 192 -15.29 -0.14 -6.17
C GLY A 192 -15.41 1.18 -6.95
N SER A 193 -14.93 2.30 -6.42
CA SER A 193 -15.04 3.62 -7.07
C SER A 193 -14.13 3.81 -8.29
N PHE A 194 -13.38 2.79 -8.73
CA PHE A 194 -12.56 2.82 -9.95
C PHE A 194 -13.41 2.85 -11.24
N LYS A 195 -14.72 2.63 -11.12
CA LYS A 195 -15.72 2.90 -12.15
C LYS A 195 -16.72 3.95 -11.66
N PHE A 196 -17.21 4.79 -12.57
CA PHE A 196 -18.23 5.79 -12.27
C PHE A 196 -19.17 5.99 -13.45
N ALA A 197 -20.44 6.33 -13.15
CA ALA A 197 -21.34 6.87 -14.18
C ALA A 197 -21.06 8.38 -14.34
N CYS A 198 -20.76 8.80 -15.57
CA CYS A 198 -20.44 10.19 -15.91
C CYS A 198 -21.64 11.10 -15.66
N TRP A 199 -21.44 12.23 -14.97
CA TRP A 199 -22.53 13.16 -14.66
C TRP A 199 -23.09 13.87 -15.90
N GLU A 200 -22.30 14.03 -16.97
CA GLU A 200 -22.74 14.70 -18.21
C GLU A 200 -23.43 13.74 -19.18
N CYS A 201 -22.79 12.63 -19.56
CA CYS A 201 -23.34 11.70 -20.56
C CYS A 201 -23.97 10.41 -19.98
N GLY A 202 -23.93 10.19 -18.67
CA GLY A 202 -24.52 9.02 -17.99
C GLY A 202 -23.80 7.68 -18.20
N ARG A 203 -22.79 7.61 -19.08
CA ARG A 203 -22.06 6.35 -19.36
C ARG A 203 -21.25 5.89 -18.15
N GLU A 204 -21.25 4.60 -17.89
CA GLU A 204 -20.30 3.97 -16.95
C GLU A 204 -18.92 3.90 -17.59
N VAL A 205 -17.92 4.44 -16.90
CA VAL A 205 -16.55 4.56 -17.40
C VAL A 205 -15.58 4.16 -16.30
N HIS A 206 -14.53 3.45 -16.67
CA HIS A 206 -13.40 3.20 -15.78
C HIS A 206 -12.54 4.46 -15.69
N TRP A 207 -12.02 4.81 -14.51
CA TRP A 207 -11.29 6.07 -14.31
C TRP A 207 -10.04 6.24 -15.20
N LEU A 208 -9.46 5.12 -15.65
CA LEU A 208 -8.36 5.13 -16.63
C LEU A 208 -8.81 5.44 -18.07
N ASP A 209 -10.10 5.29 -18.39
CA ASP A 209 -10.69 5.47 -19.72
C ASP A 209 -11.25 6.88 -19.96
N VAL A 210 -10.99 7.82 -19.05
CA VAL A 210 -11.34 9.23 -19.27
C VAL A 210 -10.66 9.77 -20.53
N VAL A 211 -11.44 10.42 -21.39
CA VAL A 211 -11.05 10.85 -22.73
C VAL A 211 -10.06 12.01 -22.66
N ASP A 212 -9.08 12.03 -23.57
CA ASP A 212 -8.08 13.10 -23.78
C ASP A 212 -7.22 13.50 -22.55
N VAL A 213 -7.18 12.66 -21.51
CA VAL A 213 -6.35 12.90 -20.33
C VAL A 213 -5.24 11.84 -20.23
N LYS A 214 -3.99 12.28 -20.42
CA LYS A 214 -2.79 11.44 -20.20
C LYS A 214 -2.18 11.60 -18.81
N ASP A 215 -2.40 12.74 -18.19
CA ASP A 215 -1.81 13.12 -16.91
C ASP A 215 -2.55 12.43 -15.74
N LEU A 216 -1.80 11.80 -14.83
CA LEU A 216 -2.34 11.03 -13.71
C LEU A 216 -3.20 11.90 -12.78
N PHE A 217 -2.74 13.11 -12.46
CA PHE A 217 -3.46 14.03 -11.58
C PHE A 217 -4.81 14.40 -12.20
N LYS A 218 -4.81 14.80 -13.47
CA LYS A 218 -6.06 15.09 -14.19
C LYS A 218 -6.99 13.86 -14.26
N LYS A 219 -6.48 12.65 -14.48
CA LYS A 219 -7.33 11.44 -14.47
C LYS A 219 -8.02 11.27 -13.12
N PHE A 220 -7.30 11.50 -12.04
CA PHE A 220 -7.84 11.39 -10.69
C PHE A 220 -8.82 12.51 -10.32
N GLU A 221 -8.57 13.76 -10.76
CA GLU A 221 -9.55 14.84 -10.61
C GLU A 221 -10.86 14.51 -11.35
N ARG A 222 -10.76 14.02 -12.60
CA ARG A 222 -11.92 13.61 -13.39
C ARG A 222 -12.73 12.48 -12.74
N LEU A 223 -12.05 11.54 -12.08
CA LEU A 223 -12.69 10.52 -11.27
C LEU A 223 -13.53 11.12 -10.15
N LYS A 224 -12.94 12.02 -9.36
CA LYS A 224 -13.62 12.68 -8.23
C LYS A 224 -14.80 13.54 -8.69
N GLU A 225 -14.66 14.20 -9.83
CA GLU A 225 -15.73 14.97 -10.49
C GLU A 225 -16.81 14.08 -11.12
N ARG A 226 -16.56 12.77 -11.27
CA ARG A 226 -17.38 11.83 -12.07
C ARG A 226 -17.58 12.30 -13.51
N TYR A 227 -16.53 12.81 -14.15
CA TYR A 227 -16.57 13.37 -15.51
C TYR A 227 -15.68 12.58 -16.47
N CYS A 228 -16.23 12.11 -17.61
CA CYS A 228 -15.48 11.27 -18.55
C CYS A 228 -14.79 12.02 -19.70
N GLY A 229 -15.05 13.33 -19.88
CA GLY A 229 -14.53 14.10 -21.02
C GLY A 229 -15.33 13.95 -22.31
N CYS A 230 -16.64 13.71 -22.19
CA CYS A 230 -17.55 13.57 -23.32
C CYS A 230 -17.91 14.89 -24.00
#